data_AF-A0A167VTR2-F1
#
_entry.id   AF-A0A167VTR2-F1
#
_cell.length_a   1.000
_cell.length_b   1.000
_cell.length_c   1.000
_cell.angle_alpha   90.00
_cell.angle_beta   90.00
_cell.angle_gamma   90.00
#
_symmetry.space_group_name_H-M   'P 1'
#
loop_
_entity.id
_entity.type
_entity.pdbx_description
1 polymer ?
#
loop_
_entity_poly.entity_id
_entity_poly.type
_entity_poly.pdbx_seq_one_letter_code
_entity_poly.pdbx_strand_id
1 'polypeptide(L)'
;MGMDFVFVNVQKPGDALQLAKEPEFRSHVTRYQWKQARRDKRLRTRLLLGAAQLDVAQDVKATEVQTRPGFDSFTSAPASIPPQIGGLRVDPFKSYPISDQPWTPLLVDHYLMNMAVDIPELDQPGNPGLLRTSWFPLVMTEPALFSVTILLAASHYASLQSHPSSMKMDLLGLRCEAILSINRCLEAQHPGTVNDALIMAIAKMASYEAMYGSLENYSIHMQGLVRVIGLRGGLTTLGLNGLLYRMVIWIDRNSAFLHGSATTFGDELIPDPNPGQFLGSS
;
A
#
# COMPACT_ATOMS: atom_id res chain seq x y z
N MET A 1 40.72 7.63 -15.01
CA MET A 1 41.58 6.72 -14.23
C MET A 1 40.96 5.34 -14.33
N GLY A 2 41.63 4.41 -15.00
CA GLY A 2 41.13 3.06 -15.23
C GLY A 2 41.19 2.21 -13.97
N MET A 3 40.23 1.31 -13.80
CA MET A 3 40.27 0.27 -12.77
C MET A 3 41.18 -0.85 -13.29
N ASP A 4 42.35 -1.02 -12.68
CA ASP A 4 43.26 -2.13 -12.97
C ASP A 4 42.65 -3.44 -12.48
N PHE A 5 42.36 -4.36 -13.39
CA PHE A 5 42.02 -5.74 -13.06
C PHE A 5 43.30 -6.57 -13.07
N VAL A 6 43.76 -6.98 -11.88
CA VAL A 6 44.88 -7.92 -11.73
C VAL A 6 44.33 -9.34 -11.78
N PHE A 7 44.67 -10.07 -12.84
CA PHE A 7 44.45 -11.51 -12.89
C PHE A 7 45.45 -12.23 -11.98
N VAL A 8 44.96 -12.96 -10.98
CA VAL A 8 45.79 -13.78 -10.10
C VAL A 8 46.11 -15.09 -10.82
N ASN A 9 47.36 -15.27 -11.24
CA ASN A 9 47.84 -16.51 -11.84
C ASN A 9 48.28 -17.49 -10.74
N VAL A 10 47.38 -18.41 -10.35
CA VAL A 10 47.68 -19.47 -9.39
C VAL A 10 48.25 -20.66 -10.15
N GLN A 11 49.58 -20.82 -10.13
CA GLN A 11 50.25 -21.93 -10.86
C GLN A 11 50.41 -23.19 -10.02
N LYS A 12 50.28 -23.12 -8.69
CA LYS A 12 50.35 -24.29 -7.81
C LYS A 12 49.28 -24.22 -6.72
N PRO A 13 48.67 -25.35 -6.33
CA PRO A 13 47.55 -25.39 -5.38
C PRO A 13 47.90 -24.93 -3.95
N GLY A 14 49.18 -24.76 -3.61
CA GLY A 14 49.63 -24.26 -2.30
C GLY A 14 49.59 -22.74 -2.13
N ASP A 15 49.55 -21.97 -3.23
CA ASP A 15 49.70 -20.51 -3.18
C ASP A 15 48.41 -19.82 -2.69
N ALA A 16 47.26 -20.47 -2.86
CA ALA A 16 45.97 -19.98 -2.34
C ALA A 16 45.89 -20.01 -0.80
N LEU A 17 46.67 -20.88 -0.14
CA LEU A 17 46.61 -21.08 1.31
C LEU A 17 47.39 -20.02 2.11
N GLN A 18 48.32 -19.29 1.47
CA GLN A 18 49.06 -18.20 2.13
C GLN A 18 48.29 -16.87 2.14
N LEU A 19 47.39 -16.65 1.17
CA LEU A 19 46.49 -15.49 1.14
C LEU A 19 45.41 -15.53 2.24
N ALA A 20 45.14 -16.70 2.83
CA ALA A 20 44.18 -16.85 3.91
C ALA A 20 44.75 -16.54 5.31
N LYS A 21 46.02 -16.13 5.42
CA LYS A 21 46.73 -15.92 6.70
C LYS A 21 47.17 -14.46 6.94
N GLU A 22 46.30 -13.50 6.63
CA GLU A 22 46.42 -12.13 7.14
C GLU A 22 45.25 -11.78 8.10
N PRO A 23 45.46 -10.81 9.04
CA PRO A 23 44.93 -10.90 10.39
C PRO A 23 43.48 -10.43 10.55
N GLU A 24 42.86 -10.97 11.60
CA GLU A 24 41.51 -10.66 12.11
C GLU A 24 41.20 -9.17 12.18
N PHE A 25 40.45 -8.67 11.19
CA PHE A 25 39.66 -7.46 11.34
C PHE A 25 38.18 -7.81 11.46
N ARG A 26 37.74 -7.89 12.73
CA ARG A 26 36.38 -7.63 13.25
C ARG A 26 35.20 -8.31 12.54
N SER A 27 35.09 -9.63 12.69
CA SER A 27 33.83 -10.37 12.46
C SER A 27 32.99 -10.46 13.75
N HIS A 28 32.45 -9.33 14.23
CA HIS A 28 31.59 -9.32 15.43
C HIS A 28 30.16 -8.77 15.19
N VAL A 29 29.69 -8.77 13.94
CA VAL A 29 28.33 -8.32 13.58
C VAL A 29 27.50 -9.43 12.91
N THR A 30 28.12 -10.45 12.33
CA THR A 30 27.41 -11.46 11.50
C THR A 30 26.71 -12.57 12.31
N ARG A 31 26.98 -12.71 13.62
CA ARG A 31 26.32 -13.73 14.47
C ARG A 31 24.89 -13.37 14.90
N TYR A 32 24.48 -12.10 14.79
CA TYR A 32 23.15 -11.65 15.21
C TYR A 32 22.13 -11.58 14.06
N GLN A 33 22.60 -11.36 12.83
CA GLN A 33 21.73 -11.24 11.65
C GLN A 33 20.94 -12.53 11.37
N TRP A 34 21.55 -13.70 11.55
CA TRP A 34 20.87 -14.99 11.36
C TRP A 34 19.83 -15.28 12.45
N LYS A 35 20.05 -14.79 13.68
CA LYS A 35 19.07 -14.88 14.77
C LYS A 35 17.90 -13.92 14.55
N GLN A 36 18.13 -12.73 14.00
CA GLN A 36 17.09 -11.77 13.61
C GLN A 36 16.23 -12.32 12.45
N ALA A 37 16.85 -12.80 11.36
CA ALA A 37 16.12 -13.37 10.23
C ALA A 37 15.20 -14.54 10.62
N ARG A 38 15.62 -15.39 11.59
CA ARG A 38 14.81 -16.50 12.10
C ARG A 38 13.68 -16.04 13.04
N ARG A 39 13.87 -14.90 13.72
CA ARG A 39 12.84 -14.25 14.55
C ARG A 39 11.78 -13.58 13.68
N ASP A 40 12.19 -12.91 12.59
CA ASP A 40 11.29 -12.30 11.61
C ASP A 40 10.49 -13.35 10.84
N LYS A 41 11.10 -14.47 10.47
CA LYS A 41 10.38 -15.58 9.84
C LYS A 41 9.33 -16.17 10.79
N ARG A 42 9.63 -16.31 12.09
CA ARG A 42 8.66 -16.77 13.11
C ARG A 42 7.56 -15.76 13.39
N LEU A 43 7.85 -14.45 13.37
CA LEU A 43 6.85 -13.40 13.53
C LEU A 43 5.90 -13.37 12.32
N ARG A 44 6.45 -13.48 11.11
CA ARG A 44 5.68 -13.60 9.84
C ARG A 44 4.77 -14.82 9.84
N THR A 45 5.25 -15.99 10.28
CA THR A 45 4.41 -17.20 10.39
C THR A 45 3.32 -17.06 11.46
N ARG A 46 3.58 -16.34 12.57
CA ARG A 46 2.57 -16.07 13.60
C ARG A 46 1.49 -15.08 13.15
N LEU A 47 1.85 -14.06 12.38
CA LEU A 47 0.92 -13.10 11.78
C LEU A 47 -0.01 -13.78 10.75
N LEU A 48 0.55 -14.67 9.92
CA LEU A 48 -0.24 -15.45 8.96
C LEU A 48 -1.21 -16.44 9.65
N LEU A 49 -0.79 -17.10 10.74
CA LEU A 49 -1.67 -18.00 11.48
C LEU A 49 -2.75 -17.24 12.29
N GLY A 50 -2.46 -16.04 12.79
CA GLY A 50 -3.43 -15.24 13.57
C GLY A 50 -4.58 -14.67 12.74
N ALA A 51 -4.38 -14.48 11.43
CA ALA A 51 -5.43 -14.02 10.52
C ALA A 51 -6.40 -15.14 10.09
N ALA A 52 -6.06 -16.40 10.31
CA ALA A 52 -6.85 -17.56 9.88
C ALA A 52 -7.91 -18.01 10.91
N GLN A 53 -8.01 -17.38 12.08
CA GLN A 53 -8.96 -17.74 13.14
C GLN A 53 -9.76 -16.51 13.60
N LEU A 54 -10.83 -16.21 12.87
CA LEU A 54 -11.91 -15.35 13.35
C LEU A 54 -13.21 -16.15 13.23
N ASP A 55 -13.62 -16.71 14.37
CA ASP A 55 -14.89 -17.42 14.55
C ASP A 55 -16.07 -16.46 14.41
N VAL A 56 -17.09 -16.95 13.72
CA VAL A 56 -18.35 -16.27 13.43
C VAL A 56 -19.28 -16.35 14.64
N ALA A 57 -19.66 -15.20 15.18
CA ALA A 57 -20.85 -15.07 16.03
C ALA A 57 -21.77 -14.03 15.40
N GLN A 58 -22.87 -14.50 14.80
CA GLN A 58 -23.95 -13.67 14.27
C GLN A 58 -24.88 -13.27 15.42
N ASP A 59 -25.17 -11.98 15.55
CA ASP A 59 -26.35 -11.52 16.28
C ASP A 59 -27.20 -10.68 15.32
N VAL A 60 -28.38 -11.22 14.99
CA VAL A 60 -29.37 -10.60 14.10
C VAL A 60 -30.38 -9.89 14.97
N LYS A 61 -30.45 -8.56 14.88
CA LYS A 61 -31.62 -7.79 15.38
C LYS A 61 -32.31 -7.06 14.25
N ALA A 62 -33.57 -7.45 14.07
CA ALA A 62 -34.52 -6.91 13.12
C ALA A 62 -34.75 -5.40 13.34
N THR A 63 -34.88 -4.68 12.23
CA THR A 63 -35.17 -3.24 12.19
C THR A 63 -36.65 -3.05 11.91
N GLU A 64 -37.37 -2.37 12.80
CA GLU A 64 -38.73 -1.90 12.55
C GLU A 64 -38.72 -0.55 11.81
N VAL A 65 -39.70 -0.40 10.93
CA VAL A 65 -39.91 0.67 9.96
C VAL A 65 -40.37 1.95 10.63
N GLN A 66 -39.72 3.09 10.35
CA GLN A 66 -40.20 4.43 10.69
C GLN A 66 -40.85 5.13 9.49
N THR A 67 -42.09 5.57 9.71
CA THR A 67 -42.90 6.42 8.84
C THR A 67 -42.47 7.89 8.96
N ARG A 68 -42.39 8.59 7.81
CA ARG A 68 -42.20 10.05 7.68
C ARG A 68 -43.40 10.82 8.27
N PRO A 69 -43.21 12.07 8.74
CA PRO A 69 -43.50 13.22 7.85
C PRO A 69 -42.64 14.49 8.09
N GLY A 70 -42.67 15.41 7.11
CA GLY A 70 -42.58 16.85 7.37
C GLY A 70 -41.31 17.56 6.87
N PHE A 71 -41.49 18.42 5.86
CA PHE A 71 -40.51 19.37 5.34
C PHE A 71 -40.45 20.64 6.22
N ASP A 72 -39.31 21.34 6.13
CA ASP A 72 -39.03 22.74 6.51
C ASP A 72 -38.65 23.10 7.95
N SER A 73 -37.32 23.20 8.20
CA SER A 73 -36.66 24.50 8.44
C SER A 73 -35.13 24.31 8.52
N PHE A 74 -34.38 24.81 7.54
CA PHE A 74 -32.91 24.81 7.56
C PHE A 74 -32.39 26.01 8.36
N THR A 75 -32.34 25.88 9.68
CA THR A 75 -31.45 26.72 10.48
C THR A 75 -30.02 26.25 10.25
N SER A 76 -29.27 26.98 9.40
CA SER A 76 -27.83 26.80 9.27
C SER A 76 -27.17 27.15 10.60
N ALA A 77 -26.86 26.13 11.40
CA ALA A 77 -25.96 26.30 12.53
C ALA A 77 -24.61 26.77 11.98
N PRO A 78 -23.96 27.78 12.58
CA PRO A 78 -22.64 28.21 12.15
C PRO A 78 -21.69 27.02 12.23
N ALA A 79 -20.93 26.79 11.15
CA ALA A 79 -19.94 25.72 11.09
C ALA A 79 -18.94 25.90 12.25
N SER A 80 -19.08 25.07 13.28
CA SER A 80 -18.18 25.07 14.42
C SER A 80 -16.90 24.37 13.99
N ILE A 81 -15.85 25.15 13.71
CA ILE A 81 -14.51 24.59 13.45
C ILE A 81 -13.96 24.16 14.82
N PRO A 82 -13.83 22.85 15.09
CA PRO A 82 -13.28 22.40 16.36
C PRO A 82 -11.85 22.95 16.52
N PRO A 83 -11.44 23.34 17.73
CA PRO A 83 -10.10 23.85 17.96
C PRO A 83 -9.07 22.82 17.49
N GLN A 84 -8.24 23.22 16.53
CA GLN A 84 -7.23 22.37 15.91
C GLN A 84 -6.05 22.16 16.87
N ILE A 85 -6.21 21.24 17.82
CA ILE A 85 -5.10 20.77 18.67
C ILE A 85 -4.30 19.77 17.83
N GLY A 86 -3.12 20.18 17.33
CA GLY A 86 -2.23 19.29 16.57
C GLY A 86 -1.48 19.88 15.38
N GLY A 87 -1.44 21.21 15.20
CA GLY A 87 -0.57 21.85 14.21
C GLY A 87 -1.02 21.67 12.75
N LEU A 88 -2.31 21.86 12.46
CA LEU A 88 -2.91 21.77 11.11
C LEU A 88 -2.90 20.36 10.47
N ARG A 89 -2.55 19.31 11.22
CA ARG A 89 -2.51 17.91 10.72
C ARG A 89 -3.89 17.25 10.56
N VAL A 90 -4.94 17.94 10.98
CA VAL A 90 -6.33 17.47 10.87
C VAL A 90 -7.06 18.41 9.92
N ASP A 91 -7.70 17.84 8.90
CA ASP A 91 -8.55 18.58 7.96
C ASP A 91 -9.70 19.28 8.71
N PRO A 92 -9.69 20.63 8.81
CA PRO A 92 -10.73 21.37 9.52
C PRO A 92 -12.09 21.31 8.83
N PHE A 93 -12.13 20.96 7.54
CA PHE A 93 -13.35 20.98 6.73
C PHE A 93 -14.01 19.61 6.62
N LYS A 94 -13.40 18.56 7.17
CA LYS A 94 -13.88 17.17 7.05
C LYS A 94 -14.23 16.79 5.60
N SER A 95 -13.34 17.16 4.68
CA SER A 95 -13.49 17.00 3.22
C SER A 95 -13.12 15.60 2.72
N TYR A 96 -13.02 14.61 3.60
CA TYR A 96 -12.67 13.25 3.20
C TYR A 96 -13.77 12.65 2.31
N PRO A 97 -13.42 11.87 1.25
CA PRO A 97 -14.39 11.28 0.32
C PRO A 97 -15.27 10.17 0.89
N ILE A 98 -15.21 9.93 2.20
CA ILE A 98 -16.00 8.91 2.90
C ILE A 98 -16.69 9.54 4.10
N SER A 99 -17.72 8.87 4.62
CA SER A 99 -18.39 9.28 5.85
C SER A 99 -17.40 9.49 6.99
N ASP A 100 -17.61 10.55 7.79
CA ASP A 100 -16.73 10.93 8.89
C ASP A 100 -16.54 9.77 9.88
N GLN A 101 -15.33 9.21 9.93
CA GLN A 101 -14.94 8.21 10.94
C GLN A 101 -13.90 8.80 11.89
N PRO A 102 -14.00 8.56 13.21
CA PRO A 102 -13.09 9.15 14.22
C PRO A 102 -11.61 8.85 13.98
N TRP A 103 -11.29 7.72 13.35
CA TRP A 103 -9.93 7.28 13.06
C TRP A 103 -9.39 7.82 11.73
N THR A 104 -10.21 8.45 10.88
CA THR A 104 -9.80 8.91 9.54
C THR A 104 -8.63 9.89 9.58
N PRO A 105 -8.66 10.96 10.40
CA PRO A 105 -7.54 11.92 10.44
C PRO A 105 -6.22 11.27 10.88
N LEU A 106 -6.28 10.33 11.83
CA LEU A 106 -5.11 9.58 12.29
C LEU A 106 -4.48 8.77 11.14
N LEU A 107 -5.31 8.05 10.38
CA LEU A 107 -4.83 7.21 9.29
C LEU A 107 -4.34 8.02 8.09
N VAL A 108 -4.96 9.16 7.81
CA VAL A 108 -4.49 10.10 6.78
C VAL A 108 -3.13 10.67 7.16
N ASP A 109 -2.96 11.16 8.39
CA ASP A 109 -1.66 11.65 8.86
C ASP A 109 -0.63 10.52 8.81
N HIS A 110 -0.98 9.32 9.29
CA HIS A 110 -0.10 8.16 9.23
C HIS A 110 0.32 7.83 7.78
N TYR A 111 -0.61 7.83 6.83
CA TYR A 111 -0.32 7.60 5.42
C TYR A 111 0.66 8.64 4.87
N LEU A 112 0.35 9.92 5.04
CA LEU A 112 1.15 11.02 4.49
C LEU A 112 2.55 11.08 5.10
N MET A 113 2.68 10.77 6.39
CA MET A 113 3.92 10.94 7.12
C MET A 113 4.84 9.72 7.02
N ASN A 114 4.27 8.52 7.03
CA ASN A 114 5.05 7.28 7.14
C ASN A 114 5.05 6.44 5.85
N MET A 115 4.06 6.59 4.97
CA MET A 115 3.93 5.73 3.78
C MET A 115 4.14 6.48 2.46
N ALA A 116 3.71 7.74 2.36
CA ALA A 116 3.86 8.56 1.16
C ALA A 116 5.29 9.13 1.01
N VAL A 117 6.31 8.31 1.25
CA VAL A 117 7.74 8.68 1.16
C VAL A 117 8.20 8.81 -0.29
N ASP A 118 9.34 9.47 -0.49
CA ASP A 118 9.90 9.62 -1.83
C ASP A 118 10.39 8.26 -2.35
N ILE A 119 9.95 7.89 -3.56
CA ILE A 119 10.24 6.63 -4.22
C ILE A 119 10.94 6.95 -5.54
N PRO A 120 12.27 6.76 -5.67
CA PRO A 120 13.02 7.14 -6.87
C PRO A 120 12.42 6.59 -8.17
N GLU A 121 11.89 5.37 -8.12
CA GLU A 121 11.25 4.68 -9.25
C GLU A 121 9.94 5.35 -9.69
N LEU A 122 9.24 6.05 -8.79
CA LEU A 122 7.99 6.76 -9.07
C LEU A 122 8.20 8.24 -9.34
N ASP A 123 9.02 8.89 -8.51
CA ASP A 123 9.25 10.34 -8.50
C ASP A 123 10.07 10.80 -9.71
N GLN A 124 10.95 9.95 -10.23
CA GLN A 124 11.94 10.31 -11.27
C GLN A 124 12.89 11.44 -10.82
N PRO A 125 14.04 11.63 -11.49
CA PRO A 125 14.95 12.72 -11.14
C PRO A 125 14.26 14.09 -11.22
N GLY A 126 14.31 14.85 -10.12
CA GLY A 126 13.85 16.24 -10.07
C GLY A 126 12.39 16.47 -9.65
N ASN A 127 11.60 15.42 -9.37
CA ASN A 127 10.21 15.58 -8.89
C ASN A 127 9.96 14.85 -7.56
N PRO A 128 10.64 15.23 -6.45
CA PRO A 128 10.43 14.54 -5.17
C PRO A 128 8.99 14.73 -4.66
N GLY A 129 8.50 13.72 -3.93
CA GLY A 129 7.25 13.82 -3.17
C GLY A 129 5.97 13.72 -3.99
N LEU A 130 5.98 13.10 -5.18
CA LEU A 130 4.78 12.95 -6.01
C LEU A 130 3.64 12.23 -5.29
N LEU A 131 3.98 11.32 -4.37
CA LEU A 131 2.99 10.63 -3.56
C LEU A 131 2.13 11.61 -2.71
N ARG A 132 2.72 12.70 -2.24
CA ARG A 132 2.03 13.73 -1.46
C ARG A 132 1.43 14.83 -2.33
N THR A 133 2.14 15.25 -3.38
CA THR A 133 1.77 16.45 -4.15
C THR A 133 0.85 16.18 -5.34
N SER A 134 0.82 14.95 -5.87
CA SER A 134 0.01 14.59 -7.06
C SER A 134 -0.89 13.39 -6.82
N TRP A 135 -0.36 12.31 -6.25
CA TRP A 135 -1.12 11.09 -5.97
C TRP A 135 -2.18 11.30 -4.89
N PHE A 136 -1.83 11.84 -3.72
CA PHE A 136 -2.81 12.00 -2.64
C PHE A 136 -3.98 12.93 -3.02
N PRO A 137 -3.78 14.03 -3.76
CA PRO A 137 -4.89 14.77 -4.36
C PRO A 137 -5.83 13.92 -5.21
N LEU A 138 -5.32 12.98 -6.03
CA LEU A 138 -6.15 12.01 -6.76
C LEU A 138 -6.88 11.04 -5.81
N VAL A 139 -6.24 10.61 -4.73
CA VAL A 139 -6.89 9.78 -3.69
C VAL A 139 -8.11 10.49 -3.12
N MET A 140 -8.06 11.81 -2.97
CA MET A 140 -9.15 12.62 -2.46
C MET A 140 -10.30 12.84 -3.47
N THR A 141 -10.23 12.34 -4.71
CA THR A 141 -11.31 12.54 -5.70
C THR A 141 -12.31 11.39 -5.78
N GLU A 142 -11.98 10.20 -5.28
CA GLU A 142 -12.83 9.00 -5.40
C GLU A 142 -12.95 8.27 -4.04
N PRO A 143 -14.17 8.01 -3.55
CA PRO A 143 -14.39 7.25 -2.32
C PRO A 143 -13.72 5.87 -2.33
N ALA A 144 -13.73 5.18 -3.48
CA ALA A 144 -13.12 3.86 -3.60
C ALA A 144 -11.60 3.92 -3.41
N LEU A 145 -10.92 4.88 -4.05
CA LEU A 145 -9.48 5.03 -3.93
C LEU A 145 -9.07 5.49 -2.53
N PHE A 146 -9.84 6.40 -1.94
CA PHE A 146 -9.63 6.82 -0.56
C PHE A 146 -9.76 5.63 0.41
N SER A 147 -10.85 4.85 0.30
CA SER A 147 -11.10 3.70 1.18
C SER A 147 -9.97 2.68 1.16
N VAL A 148 -9.46 2.33 -0.02
CA VAL A 148 -8.31 1.41 -0.16
C VAL A 148 -7.04 2.01 0.43
N THR A 149 -6.81 3.31 0.26
CA THR A 149 -5.64 4.01 0.82
C THR A 149 -5.67 4.02 2.35
N ILE A 150 -6.84 4.26 2.93
CA ILE A 150 -7.08 4.17 4.37
C ILE A 150 -6.89 2.74 4.89
N LEU A 151 -7.40 1.74 4.18
CA LEU A 151 -7.19 0.33 4.53
C LEU A 151 -5.69 -0.01 4.58
N LEU A 152 -4.93 0.41 3.58
CA LEU A 152 -3.47 0.25 3.55
C LEU A 152 -2.80 0.92 4.76
N ALA A 153 -3.19 2.16 5.06
CA ALA A 153 -2.69 2.90 6.21
C ALA A 153 -3.03 2.22 7.53
N ALA A 154 -4.27 1.73 7.68
CA ALA A 154 -4.75 1.02 8.85
C ALA A 154 -3.96 -0.26 9.11
N SER A 155 -3.76 -1.08 8.07
CA SER A 155 -3.02 -2.33 8.19
C SER A 155 -1.53 -2.11 8.46
N HIS A 156 -0.92 -1.11 7.82
CA HIS A 156 0.45 -0.73 8.12
C HIS A 156 0.57 -0.22 9.56
N TYR A 157 -0.30 0.70 9.99
CA TYR A 157 -0.32 1.21 11.36
C TYR A 157 -0.47 0.08 12.38
N ALA A 158 -1.41 -0.85 12.16
CA ALA A 158 -1.61 -2.00 13.01
C ALA A 158 -0.38 -2.92 13.07
N SER A 159 0.35 -3.09 11.95
CA SER A 159 1.54 -3.95 11.89
C SER A 159 2.73 -3.44 12.73
N LEU A 160 2.81 -2.13 12.96
CA LEU A 160 3.86 -1.50 13.78
C LEU A 160 3.58 -1.60 15.28
N GLN A 161 2.34 -1.91 15.66
CA GLN A 161 1.91 -1.89 17.05
C GLN A 161 2.36 -3.16 17.76
N SER A 162 3.27 -3.00 18.73
CA SER A 162 3.79 -4.11 19.54
C SER A 162 2.74 -4.70 20.48
N HIS A 163 1.73 -3.90 20.83
CA HIS A 163 0.64 -4.24 21.74
C HIS A 163 -0.68 -3.80 21.11
N PRO A 164 -1.79 -4.56 21.28
CA PRO A 164 -3.09 -4.14 20.77
C PRO A 164 -3.41 -2.74 21.30
N SER A 165 -3.55 -1.76 20.42
CA SER A 165 -4.01 -0.43 20.81
C SER A 165 -5.37 -0.50 21.48
N SER A 166 -5.67 0.47 22.35
CA SER A 166 -7.03 0.70 22.85
C SER A 166 -8.04 0.89 21.72
N MET A 167 -7.59 1.43 20.58
CA MET A 167 -8.37 1.51 19.34
C MET A 167 -8.22 0.19 18.57
N LYS A 168 -9.28 -0.64 18.64
CA LYS A 168 -9.41 -1.86 17.85
C LYS A 168 -9.92 -1.46 16.46
N MET A 169 -9.03 -1.47 15.46
CA MET A 169 -9.42 -1.17 14.09
C MET A 169 -10.07 -2.41 13.46
N ASP A 170 -11.28 -2.28 12.93
CA ASP A 170 -11.93 -3.35 12.17
C ASP A 170 -11.36 -3.40 10.73
N LEU A 171 -10.18 -4.00 10.59
CA LEU A 171 -9.50 -4.14 9.30
C LEU A 171 -10.33 -4.95 8.29
N LEU A 172 -11.11 -5.91 8.77
CA LEU A 172 -11.97 -6.72 7.91
C LEU A 172 -13.14 -5.87 7.38
N GLY A 173 -13.77 -5.08 8.24
CA GLY A 173 -14.78 -4.10 7.85
C GLY A 173 -14.25 -3.08 6.85
N LEU A 174 -13.06 -2.52 7.09
CA LEU A 174 -12.40 -1.60 6.14
C LEU A 174 -12.13 -2.25 4.77
N ARG A 175 -11.69 -3.51 4.78
CA ARG A 175 -11.47 -4.28 3.55
C ARG A 175 -12.76 -4.51 2.78
N CYS A 176 -13.81 -4.91 3.49
CA CYS A 176 -15.14 -5.11 2.91
C CYS A 176 -15.65 -3.81 2.27
N GLU A 177 -15.59 -2.69 3.01
CA GLU A 177 -16.04 -1.39 2.51
C GLU A 177 -15.25 -0.92 1.29
N ALA A 178 -13.93 -1.12 1.26
CA ALA A 178 -13.10 -0.80 0.12
C ALA A 178 -13.53 -1.58 -1.15
N ILE A 179 -13.77 -2.90 -1.02
CA ILE A 179 -14.24 -3.74 -2.13
C ILE A 179 -15.64 -3.31 -2.59
N LEU A 180 -16.57 -3.10 -1.64
CA LEU A 180 -17.92 -2.63 -1.96
C LEU A 180 -17.90 -1.27 -2.67
N SER A 181 -17.02 -0.36 -2.24
CA SER A 181 -16.87 0.95 -2.89
C SER A 181 -16.34 0.83 -4.31
N ILE A 182 -15.37 -0.05 -4.56
CA ILE A 182 -14.89 -0.34 -5.92
C ILE A 182 -16.03 -0.88 -6.79
N ASN A 183 -16.77 -1.86 -6.29
CA ASN A 183 -17.88 -2.48 -7.03
C ASN A 183 -18.97 -1.46 -7.39
N ARG A 184 -19.37 -0.61 -6.44
CA ARG A 184 -20.34 0.47 -6.71
C ARG A 184 -19.86 1.44 -7.77
N CYS A 185 -18.58 1.85 -7.73
CA CYS A 185 -18.02 2.73 -8.76
C CYS A 185 -17.94 2.05 -10.14
N LEU A 186 -17.63 0.75 -10.19
CA LEU A 186 -17.63 -0.03 -11.44
C LEU A 186 -19.03 -0.19 -12.04
N GLU A 187 -20.05 -0.39 -11.20
CA GLU A 187 -21.45 -0.47 -11.64
C GLU A 187 -21.97 0.87 -12.17
N ALA A 188 -21.50 1.98 -11.59
CA ALA A 188 -21.92 3.32 -11.99
C ALA A 188 -21.22 3.85 -13.25
N GLN A 189 -20.05 3.31 -13.62
CA GLN A 189 -19.24 3.81 -14.72
C GLN A 189 -19.28 2.87 -15.94
N HIS A 190 -19.30 3.45 -17.13
CA HIS A 190 -19.17 2.65 -18.34
C HIS A 190 -17.73 2.09 -18.44
N PRO A 191 -17.53 0.82 -18.86
CA PRO A 191 -16.19 0.21 -18.85
C PRO A 191 -15.12 0.96 -19.65
N GLY A 192 -15.48 1.67 -20.72
CA GLY A 192 -14.57 2.50 -21.51
C GLY A 192 -14.30 3.91 -20.94
N THR A 193 -15.00 4.31 -19.89
CA THR A 193 -14.90 5.66 -19.29
C THR A 193 -14.40 5.62 -17.84
N VAL A 194 -13.94 4.46 -17.36
CA VAL A 194 -13.50 4.28 -15.98
C VAL A 194 -12.36 5.24 -15.67
N ASN A 195 -12.55 6.13 -14.70
CA ASN A 195 -11.57 7.17 -14.36
C ASN A 195 -10.28 6.62 -13.75
N ASP A 196 -9.23 7.43 -13.80
CA ASP A 196 -7.89 7.06 -13.29
C ASP A 196 -7.93 6.67 -11.81
N ALA A 197 -8.73 7.37 -11.00
CA ALA A 197 -8.81 7.10 -9.58
C ALA A 197 -9.42 5.71 -9.28
N LEU A 198 -10.44 5.27 -10.02
CA LEU A 198 -11.00 3.93 -9.89
C LEU A 198 -10.03 2.84 -10.39
N ILE A 199 -9.32 3.07 -11.51
CA ILE A 199 -8.25 2.17 -11.98
C ILE A 199 -7.22 1.99 -10.86
N MET A 200 -6.79 3.10 -10.25
CA MET A 200 -5.80 3.07 -9.20
C MET A 200 -6.32 2.50 -7.88
N ALA A 201 -7.63 2.58 -7.60
CA ALA A 201 -8.25 1.90 -6.47
C ALA A 201 -8.10 0.37 -6.63
N ILE A 202 -8.37 -0.16 -7.82
CA ILE A 202 -8.19 -1.58 -8.13
C ILE A 202 -6.70 -1.97 -8.00
N ALA A 203 -5.78 -1.17 -8.54
CA ALA A 203 -4.35 -1.42 -8.43
C ALA A 203 -3.86 -1.43 -6.97
N LYS A 204 -4.32 -0.48 -6.16
CA LYS A 204 -3.99 -0.42 -4.73
C LYS A 204 -4.65 -1.55 -3.93
N MET A 205 -5.83 -2.00 -4.34
CA MET A 205 -6.47 -3.16 -3.71
C MET A 205 -5.67 -4.44 -4.01
N ALA A 206 -5.17 -4.61 -5.24
CA ALA A 206 -4.23 -5.68 -5.54
C ALA A 206 -2.98 -5.60 -4.64
N SER A 207 -2.35 -4.42 -4.54
CA SER A 207 -1.21 -4.19 -3.64
C SER A 207 -1.52 -4.57 -2.18
N TYR A 208 -2.72 -4.24 -1.68
CA TYR A 208 -3.17 -4.65 -0.36
C TYR A 208 -3.22 -6.17 -0.21
N GLU A 209 -3.85 -6.87 -1.15
CA GLU A 209 -3.96 -8.34 -1.13
C GLU A 209 -2.60 -9.02 -1.22
N ALA A 210 -1.65 -8.44 -1.96
CA ALA A 210 -0.30 -8.96 -2.04
C ALA A 210 0.46 -8.89 -0.69
N MET A 211 0.24 -7.83 0.08
CA MET A 211 0.93 -7.62 1.35
C MET A 211 0.27 -8.32 2.55
N TYR A 212 -1.06 -8.26 2.61
CA TYR A 212 -1.84 -8.64 3.80
C TYR A 212 -2.87 -9.74 3.53
N GLY A 213 -3.10 -10.10 2.27
CA GLY A 213 -4.15 -11.02 1.84
C GLY A 213 -3.58 -12.31 1.25
N SER A 214 -4.15 -12.73 0.11
CA SER A 214 -3.76 -13.95 -0.59
C SER A 214 -3.39 -13.66 -2.05
N LEU A 215 -2.52 -14.51 -2.60
CA LEU A 215 -2.13 -14.47 -4.01
C LEU A 215 -3.35 -14.65 -4.94
N GLU A 216 -4.34 -15.43 -4.52
CA GLU A 216 -5.59 -15.63 -5.27
C GLU A 216 -6.37 -14.31 -5.41
N ASN A 217 -6.58 -13.59 -4.30
CA ASN A 217 -7.30 -12.32 -4.32
C ASN A 217 -6.50 -11.24 -5.06
N TYR A 218 -5.18 -11.20 -4.89
CA TYR A 218 -4.30 -10.37 -5.69
C TYR A 218 -4.51 -10.62 -7.19
N SER A 219 -4.52 -11.89 -7.60
CA SER A 219 -4.68 -12.28 -9.01
C SER A 219 -6.03 -11.84 -9.57
N ILE A 220 -7.11 -11.91 -8.78
CA ILE A 220 -8.44 -11.43 -9.16
C ILE A 220 -8.40 -9.92 -9.45
N HIS A 221 -7.82 -9.12 -8.56
CA HIS A 221 -7.72 -7.67 -8.78
C HIS A 221 -6.81 -7.32 -9.96
N MET A 222 -5.69 -8.03 -10.15
CA MET A 222 -4.79 -7.82 -11.30
C MET A 222 -5.46 -8.15 -12.63
N GLN A 223 -6.22 -9.25 -12.71
CA GLN A 223 -6.99 -9.57 -13.92
C GLN A 223 -8.03 -8.49 -14.25
N GLY A 224 -8.73 -7.98 -13.23
CA GLY A 224 -9.64 -6.84 -13.37
C GLY A 224 -8.92 -5.58 -13.84
N LEU A 225 -7.76 -5.29 -13.25
CA LEU A 225 -6.94 -4.13 -13.59
C LEU A 225 -6.48 -4.15 -15.05
N VAL A 226 -5.95 -5.28 -15.53
CA VAL A 226 -5.54 -5.47 -16.93
C VAL A 226 -6.71 -5.18 -17.87
N ARG A 227 -7.89 -5.72 -17.56
CA ARG A 227 -9.08 -5.53 -18.40
C ARG A 227 -9.50 -4.06 -18.48
N VAL A 228 -9.61 -3.38 -17.33
CA VAL A 228 -10.05 -1.98 -17.31
C VAL A 228 -9.04 -1.05 -17.98
N ILE A 229 -7.74 -1.27 -17.78
CA ILE A 229 -6.68 -0.53 -18.47
C ILE A 229 -6.74 -0.77 -19.99
N GLY A 230 -6.95 -2.01 -20.42
CA GLY A 230 -7.12 -2.35 -21.83
C GLY A 230 -8.30 -1.61 -22.47
N LEU A 231 -9.45 -1.55 -21.79
CA LEU A 231 -10.63 -0.81 -22.24
C LEU A 231 -10.42 0.70 -22.29
N ARG A 232 -9.54 1.24 -21.43
CA ARG A 232 -9.16 2.65 -21.39
C ARG A 232 -8.17 3.04 -22.51
N GLY A 233 -7.58 2.06 -23.20
CA GLY A 233 -6.64 2.27 -24.30
C GLY A 233 -5.17 1.94 -23.96
N GLY A 234 -4.92 1.30 -22.82
CA GLY A 234 -3.59 0.81 -22.42
C GLY A 234 -2.94 1.63 -21.30
N LEU A 235 -1.78 1.16 -20.81
CA LEU A 235 -1.11 1.76 -19.65
C LEU A 235 -0.66 3.22 -19.90
N THR A 236 -0.29 3.55 -21.14
CA THR A 236 0.23 4.87 -21.51
C THR A 236 -0.85 5.96 -21.49
N THR A 237 -2.13 5.60 -21.37
CA THR A 237 -3.24 6.56 -21.29
C THR A 237 -3.53 7.04 -19.87
N LEU A 238 -2.86 6.46 -18.86
CA LEU A 238 -3.06 6.84 -17.46
C LEU A 238 -2.42 8.20 -17.17
N GLY A 239 -3.09 9.01 -16.36
CA GLY A 239 -2.73 10.40 -16.08
C GLY A 239 -1.57 10.61 -15.11
N LEU A 240 -1.56 11.80 -14.50
CA LEU A 240 -0.50 12.31 -13.63
C LEU A 240 0.90 12.26 -14.27
N ASN A 241 0.99 12.64 -15.56
CA ASN A 241 2.25 12.67 -16.32
C ASN A 241 3.01 11.32 -16.25
N GLY A 242 2.26 10.22 -16.40
CA GLY A 242 2.80 8.85 -16.37
C GLY A 242 3.13 8.31 -14.98
N LEU A 243 2.86 9.05 -13.90
CA LEU A 243 3.03 8.52 -12.54
C LEU A 243 2.17 7.28 -12.32
N LEU A 244 0.92 7.28 -12.80
CA LEU A 244 0.01 6.16 -12.61
C LEU A 244 0.47 4.89 -13.35
N TYR A 245 1.01 5.04 -14.57
CA TYR A 245 1.70 3.97 -15.28
C TYR A 245 2.81 3.38 -14.39
N ARG A 246 3.70 4.23 -13.86
CA ARG A 246 4.83 3.78 -13.03
C ARG A 246 4.37 3.08 -11.76
N MET A 247 3.30 3.58 -11.14
CA MET A 247 2.71 2.96 -9.95
C MET A 247 2.14 1.57 -10.24
N VAL A 248 1.45 1.36 -11.36
CA VAL A 248 0.92 0.05 -11.74
C VAL A 248 2.06 -0.95 -11.96
N ILE A 249 3.09 -0.56 -12.72
CA ILE A 249 4.27 -1.42 -12.93
C ILE A 249 4.98 -1.72 -11.62
N TRP A 250 5.19 -0.70 -10.78
CA TRP A 250 5.84 -0.87 -9.49
C TRP A 250 5.06 -1.82 -8.58
N ILE A 251 3.72 -1.74 -8.55
CA ILE A 251 2.88 -2.66 -7.79
C ILE A 251 3.04 -4.10 -8.30
N ASP A 252 2.94 -4.30 -9.62
CA ASP A 252 3.04 -5.62 -10.24
C ASP A 252 4.39 -6.29 -9.96
N ARG A 253 5.51 -5.59 -10.19
CA ARG A 253 6.86 -6.14 -9.95
C ARG A 253 7.13 -6.49 -8.49
N ASN A 254 6.74 -5.62 -7.56
CA ASN A 254 6.94 -5.89 -6.15
C ASN A 254 6.06 -7.03 -5.65
N SER A 255 4.81 -7.11 -6.13
CA SER A 255 3.90 -8.20 -5.76
C SER A 255 4.38 -9.54 -6.35
N ALA A 256 4.81 -9.54 -7.62
CA ALA A 256 5.40 -10.70 -8.26
C ALA A 256 6.65 -11.20 -7.52
N PHE A 257 7.53 -10.28 -7.10
CA PHE A 257 8.68 -10.61 -6.26
C PHE A 257 8.26 -11.22 -4.92
N LEU A 258 7.30 -10.61 -4.21
CA LEU A 258 6.84 -11.07 -2.90
C LEU A 258 6.27 -12.50 -2.93
N HIS A 259 5.59 -12.85 -4.00
CA HIS A 259 4.95 -14.15 -4.16
C HIS A 259 5.75 -15.16 -4.98
N GLY A 260 6.86 -14.75 -5.60
CA GLY A 260 7.64 -15.59 -6.52
C GLY A 260 6.87 -15.95 -7.79
N SER A 261 6.03 -15.03 -8.30
CA SER A 261 5.27 -15.21 -9.54
C SER A 261 5.86 -14.39 -10.70
N ALA A 262 5.33 -14.60 -11.91
CA ALA A 262 5.64 -13.73 -13.05
C ALA A 262 4.93 -12.36 -12.90
N THR A 263 5.47 -11.35 -13.56
CA THR A 263 4.80 -10.05 -13.71
C THR A 263 3.65 -10.15 -14.70
N THR A 264 2.60 -9.36 -14.46
CA THR A 264 1.40 -9.29 -15.29
C THR A 264 1.61 -8.35 -16.48
N PHE A 265 2.24 -7.20 -16.24
CA PHE A 265 2.65 -6.25 -17.25
C PHE A 265 4.13 -6.52 -17.55
N GLY A 266 4.47 -6.71 -18.83
CA GLY A 266 5.79 -7.19 -19.26
C GLY A 266 6.97 -6.33 -18.80
N ASP A 267 8.18 -6.84 -18.99
CA ASP A 267 9.44 -6.16 -18.64
C ASP A 267 9.73 -4.98 -19.60
N GLU A 268 9.06 -3.85 -19.40
CA GLU A 268 9.56 -2.57 -19.91
C GLU A 268 10.57 -1.96 -18.92
N LEU A 269 11.62 -1.33 -19.48
CA LEU A 269 12.86 -0.82 -18.85
C LEU A 269 12.65 0.05 -17.58
N ILE A 270 12.39 -0.59 -16.44
CA ILE A 270 12.27 0.04 -15.13
C ILE A 270 13.24 -0.65 -14.16
N PRO A 271 13.76 0.04 -13.13
CA PRO A 271 14.63 -0.55 -12.09
C PRO A 271 14.03 -1.74 -11.35
N ASP A 272 14.92 -2.55 -10.76
CA ASP A 272 14.63 -3.80 -10.04
C ASP A 272 13.57 -3.64 -8.92
N PRO A 273 12.80 -4.69 -8.59
CA PRO A 273 11.83 -4.63 -7.50
C PRO A 273 12.48 -4.25 -6.16
N ASN A 274 11.78 -3.43 -5.37
CA ASN A 274 12.21 -2.96 -4.04
C ASN A 274 11.15 -3.28 -2.97
N PRO A 275 11.14 -4.52 -2.45
CA PRO A 275 10.08 -4.98 -1.54
C PRO A 275 10.10 -4.29 -0.17
N GLY A 276 11.26 -3.78 0.26
CA GLY A 276 11.38 -3.07 1.53
C GLY A 276 10.54 -1.79 1.53
N GLN A 277 10.67 -1.02 0.45
CA GLN A 277 9.87 0.19 0.25
C GLN A 277 8.40 -0.13 -0.05
N PHE A 278 8.12 -1.25 -0.72
CA PHE A 278 6.76 -1.75 -0.92
C PHE A 278 6.02 -2.05 0.38
N LEU A 279 6.70 -2.68 1.33
CA LEU A 279 6.15 -3.06 2.63
C LEU A 279 6.21 -1.93 3.68
N GLY A 280 6.81 -0.78 3.35
CA GLY A 280 6.99 0.33 4.31
C GLY A 280 8.03 0.05 5.39
N SER A 281 8.91 -0.94 5.20
CA SER A 281 10.03 -1.22 6.10
C SER A 281 11.25 -0.41 5.66
N SER A 282 11.51 0.71 6.33
CA SER A 282 12.80 1.42 6.31
C SER A 282 13.65 1.04 7.52
#